data_AF-A0A538BE57-F1
#
_entry.id   AF-A0A538BE57-F1
#
_cell.length_a   1.000
_cell.length_b   1.000
_cell.length_c   1.000
_cell.angle_alpha   90.00
_cell.angle_beta   90.00
_cell.angle_gamma   90.00
#
_symmetry.space_group_name_H-M   'P 1'
#
loop_
_entity.id
_entity.type
_entity.pdbx_description
1 polymer ?
#
loop_
_entity_poly.entity_id
_entity_poly.type
_entity_poly.pdbx_seq_one_letter_code
_entity_poly.pdbx_strand_id
1 'polypeptide(L)' 'MGAESPKEECGLFGVWAPGDEVARLTYFGLFAQQHRGQESAGIAVSDGTNILVYKDLGLV' A
#
# COMPACT_ATOMS: atom_id res chain seq x y z
N MET A 1 -5.72 -13.74 -30.35
CA MET A 1 -4.61 -14.12 -29.45
C MET A 1 -3.76 -12.87 -29.27
N GLY A 2 -3.57 -12.27 -28.09
CA GLY A 2 -3.96 -12.65 -26.74
C GLY A 2 -4.53 -11.44 -25.97
N ALA A 3 -5.11 -11.71 -24.81
CA ALA A 3 -5.47 -10.67 -23.87
C ALA A 3 -4.23 -9.85 -23.51
N GLU A 4 -4.32 -8.53 -23.54
CA GLU A 4 -3.28 -7.65 -23.02
C GLU A 4 -3.12 -7.98 -21.53
N SER A 5 -1.94 -8.49 -21.15
CA SER A 5 -1.61 -8.76 -19.75
C SER A 5 -1.69 -7.44 -18.96
N PRO A 6 -2.18 -7.44 -17.71
CA PRO A 6 -2.13 -6.24 -16.88
C PRO A 6 -0.68 -5.71 -16.84
N LYS A 7 -0.47 -4.45 -17.22
CA LYS A 7 0.81 -3.76 -17.01
C LYS A 7 0.86 -3.35 -15.54
N GLU A 8 1.28 -4.29 -14.70
CA GLU A 8 1.34 -4.14 -13.23
C GLU A 8 2.49 -3.22 -12.81
N GLU A 9 2.30 -1.91 -12.92
CA GLU A 9 3.25 -0.86 -12.49
C GLU A 9 2.90 -0.28 -11.08
N CYS A 10 2.05 -0.99 -10.32
CA CYS A 10 1.66 -0.59 -8.96
C CYS A 10 1.68 -1.80 -8.01
N GLY A 11 2.05 -1.59 -6.75
CA GLY A 11 2.02 -2.60 -5.70
C GLY A 11 0.92 -2.34 -4.67
N LEU A 12 0.29 -3.41 -4.18
CA LEU A 12 -0.68 -3.33 -3.09
C LEU A 12 -0.18 -4.15 -1.88
N PHE A 13 -0.46 -3.65 -0.68
CA PHE A 13 -0.24 -4.37 0.57
C PHE A 13 -1.41 -4.11 1.53
N GLY A 14 -1.85 -5.14 2.24
CA GLY A 14 -2.88 -5.05 3.26
C GLY A 14 -2.58 -5.98 4.42
N VAL A 15 -2.86 -5.53 5.64
CA VAL A 15 -2.62 -6.30 6.86
C VAL A 15 -3.77 -6.09 7.84
N TRP A 16 -4.18 -7.18 8.50
CA TRP A 16 -5.09 -7.17 9.62
C TRP A 16 -4.37 -7.80 10.81
N ALA A 17 -4.06 -6.99 11.82
CA ALA A 17 -3.32 -7.43 13.00
C ALA A 17 -3.83 -6.66 14.23
N PRO A 18 -4.92 -7.13 14.87
CA PRO A 18 -5.46 -6.50 16.08
C PRO A 18 -4.41 -6.46 17.19
N GLY A 19 -4.20 -5.27 17.78
CA GLY A 19 -3.20 -5.05 18.83
C GLY A 19 -1.81 -4.65 18.32
N ASP A 20 -1.55 -4.73 17.01
CA ASP A 20 -0.30 -4.31 16.39
C ASP A 20 -0.41 -2.95 15.67
N GLU A 21 0.74 -2.32 15.42
CA GLU A 21 0.84 -1.05 14.67
C GLU A 21 0.70 -1.29 13.16
N VAL A 22 -0.53 -1.51 12.68
CA VAL A 22 -0.82 -1.83 11.26
C VAL A 22 -0.35 -0.78 10.27
N ALA A 23 -0.24 0.49 10.67
CA ALA A 23 0.30 1.56 9.83
C ALA A 23 1.78 1.29 9.49
N ARG A 24 2.59 0.93 10.48
CA ARG A 24 4.01 0.62 10.31
C ARG A 24 4.24 -0.67 9.53
N LEU A 25 3.42 -1.69 9.79
CA LEU A 25 3.46 -2.93 9.01
C LEU A 25 3.12 -2.66 7.54
N THR A 26 2.13 -1.81 7.28
CA THR A 26 1.76 -1.40 5.92
C THR A 26 2.87 -0.62 5.22
N TYR A 27 3.52 0.30 5.92
CA TYR A 27 4.70 1.01 5.42
C TYR A 27 5.80 0.04 4.95
N PHE A 28 6.19 -0.93 5.79
CA PHE A 28 7.23 -1.89 5.39
C PHE A 28 6.79 -2.82 4.26
N GLY A 29 5.51 -3.20 4.23
CA GLY A 29 4.94 -3.98 3.15
C GLY A 29 5.01 -3.26 1.80
N LEU A 30 4.66 -1.96 1.78
CA LEU A 30 4.78 -1.13 0.58
C LEU A 30 6.25 -0.84 0.21
N PHE A 31 7.11 -0.58 1.20
CA PHE A 31 8.54 -0.36 0.99
C PHE A 31 9.20 -1.58 0.30
N ALA A 32 8.87 -2.80 0.72
CA ALA A 32 9.35 -4.02 0.08
C ALA A 32 8.94 -4.11 -1.41
N GLN A 33 7.83 -3.48 -1.78
CA GLN A 33 7.29 -3.44 -3.14
C GLN A 33 7.58 -2.13 -3.89
N GLN A 34 8.45 -1.25 -3.36
CA GLN A 34 8.77 0.04 -3.98
C GLN A 34 9.32 -0.11 -5.42
N HIS A 35 9.92 -1.23 -5.75
CA HIS A 35 10.41 -1.54 -7.09
C HIS A 35 9.29 -1.68 -8.14
N ARG A 36 8.03 -1.80 -7.71
CA ARG A 36 6.87 -1.92 -8.60
C ARG A 36 6.28 -0.58 -9.00
N GLY A 37 6.56 0.50 -8.28
CA GLY A 37 6.06 1.84 -8.60
C GLY A 37 6.70 2.87 -7.67
N GLN A 38 7.11 4.02 -8.22
CA GLN A 38 7.89 5.06 -7.51
C GLN A 38 7.29 6.46 -7.64
N GLU A 39 6.13 6.58 -8.30
CA GLU A 39 5.50 7.86 -8.60
C GLU A 39 4.68 8.41 -7.43
N SER A 40 4.05 7.52 -6.65
CA SER A 40 3.22 7.87 -5.49
C SER A 40 3.06 6.69 -4.53
N ALA A 41 2.67 6.98 -3.30
CA ALA A 41 2.34 5.99 -2.29
C ALA A 41 1.19 6.48 -1.40
N GLY A 42 0.51 5.53 -0.75
CA GLY A 42 -0.54 5.84 0.20
C GLY A 42 -0.87 4.69 1.14
N ILE A 43 -1.28 5.04 2.35
CA ILE A 43 -1.67 4.13 3.43
C ILE A 43 -3.02 4.58 3.98
N ALA A 44 -3.93 3.63 4.16
CA ALA A 44 -5.17 3.81 4.89
C ALA A 44 -5.24 2.79 6.03
N VAL A 45 -5.55 3.24 7.24
CA VAL A 45 -5.71 2.38 8.43
C VAL A 45 -7.01 2.70 9.14
N SER A 46 -7.59 1.71 9.82
CA SER A 46 -8.84 1.86 10.54
C SER A 46 -8.71 1.42 12.00
N ASP A 47 -9.40 2.13 12.89
CA ASP A 47 -9.63 1.74 14.28
C ASP A 47 -10.94 0.96 14.48
N GLY A 48 -11.62 0.58 13.39
CA GLY A 48 -12.94 -0.06 13.39
C GLY A 48 -14.12 0.92 13.34
N THR A 49 -13.89 2.21 13.55
CA THR A 49 -14.92 3.26 13.49
C THR A 49 -14.59 4.33 12.45
N ASN A 50 -13.33 4.73 12.37
CA ASN A 50 -12.80 5.74 11.46
C ASN A 50 -11.73 5.12 10.55
N ILE A 51 -11.45 5.84 9.46
CA ILE A 51 -10.33 5.52 8.57
C ILE A 51 -9.44 6.76 8.49
N LEU A 52 -8.16 6.61 8.83
CA LEU A 52 -7.14 7.60 8.60
C LEU A 52 -6.42 7.26 7.29
N VAL A 53 -6.28 8.25 6.41
CA VAL A 53 -5.64 8.09 5.10
C VAL A 53 -4.53 9.11 4.96
N TYR A 54 -3.37 8.65 4.52
CA TYR A 54 -2.28 9.50 4.05
C TYR A 54 -1.82 9.02 2.68
N LYS A 55 -1.65 9.95 1.73
CA LYS A 55 -1.14 9.66 0.39
C LYS A 55 -0.47 10.88 -0.20
N ASP A 56 0.61 10.68 -0.93
CA ASP A 56 1.30 11.76 -1.63
C ASP A 56 2.08 11.22 -2.85
N LEU A 57 2.60 12.13 -3.67
CA LEU A 57 3.58 11.82 -4.69
C LEU A 57 4.93 11.45 -4.05
N GLY A 58 5.69 10.62 -4.76
CA GLY A 58 7.00 10.15 -4.33
C GLY A 58 7.00 8.74 -3.74
N LEU A 59 8.10 8.42 -3.07
CA LEU A 59 8.35 7.10 -2.47
C LEU A 59 7.53 6.91 -1.18
N VAL A 60 7.47 5.66 -0.72
CA VAL A 60 6.85 5.24 0.55
C VAL A 60 7.57 5.85 1.74
#